data_AF-A0A933E2W0-F1
#
_entry.id   AF-A0A933E2W0-F1
#
_cell.length_a   1.000
_cell.length_b   1.000
_cell.length_c   1.000
_cell.angle_alpha   90.00
_cell.angle_beta   90.00
_cell.angle_gamma   90.00
#
_symmetry.space_group_name_H-M   'P 1'
#
loop_
_entity.id
_entity.type
_entity.pdbx_description
1 polymer ?
#
loop_
_entity_poly.entity_id
_entity_poly.type
_entity_poly.pdbx_seq_one_letter_code
_entity_poly.pdbx_strand_id
1 'polypeptide(L)'
;MAGRSVAAVPRPVLALLAVAFALQIGIQASQPPPVAQAEALPEPATPALLRLATLNEPIAAAQLLTLYLQAFDNQPGISIPFRDLDYPRVIDWLETILGLDAIGQYPLLMASQLYAQVPVEAKQRLMLDFVHSKFLDDPQRRWRWLAHAAIMAKHRLKDNALALQYAEDIARLAPGAPSWARQMRIFILEDMGELESATILLGGLLATGEVSDPREIHFLTQRLEQIKGAEKSAPVSKN
;
A
#
# COMPACT_ATOMS: atom_id res chain seq x y z
N MET A 1 19.63 9.51 45.91
CA MET A 1 18.74 10.27 45.01
C MET A 1 17.79 11.10 45.86
N ALA A 2 18.12 12.36 46.11
CA ALA A 2 17.25 13.29 46.83
C ALA A 2 16.63 14.24 45.80
N GLY A 3 15.30 14.19 45.64
CA GLY A 3 14.56 15.06 44.75
C GLY A 3 14.75 16.52 45.18
N ARG A 4 15.29 17.35 44.29
CA ARG A 4 15.35 18.80 44.52
C ARG A 4 13.91 19.33 44.57
N SER A 5 13.52 19.83 45.74
CA SER A 5 12.21 20.44 45.97
C SER A 5 11.98 21.63 45.04
N VAL A 6 10.78 21.73 44.48
CA VAL A 6 10.29 22.84 43.64
C VAL A 6 10.45 24.21 44.34
N ALA A 7 10.60 24.21 45.67
CA ALA A 7 10.86 25.40 46.48
C ALA A 7 12.25 26.04 46.30
N ALA A 8 13.20 25.37 45.61
CA ALA A 8 14.54 25.90 45.34
C ALA A 8 14.63 26.72 44.03
N VAL A 9 13.51 26.86 43.30
CA VAL A 9 13.49 27.61 42.04
C VAL A 9 13.38 29.12 42.35
N PRO A 10 14.30 29.96 41.84
CA PRO A 10 14.22 31.40 42.05
C PRO A 10 12.88 31.96 41.55
N ARG A 11 12.22 32.78 42.36
CA ARG A 11 10.97 33.49 41.99
C ARG A 11 10.98 34.15 40.60
N PRO A 12 12.07 34.78 40.10
CA PRO A 12 12.08 35.32 38.74
C PRO A 12 11.96 34.25 37.65
N VAL A 13 12.46 33.03 37.88
CA VAL A 13 12.36 31.92 36.91
C VAL A 13 10.92 31.41 36.85
N LEU A 14 10.23 31.32 37.99
CA LEU A 14 8.80 30.98 38.04
C LEU A 14 7.94 32.04 37.36
N ALA A 15 8.25 33.33 37.57
CA ALA A 15 7.55 34.42 36.91
C ALA A 15 7.76 34.38 35.39
N LEU A 16 8.99 34.15 34.93
CA LEU A 16 9.31 34.05 33.51
C LEU A 16 8.65 32.84 32.85
N LEU A 17 8.58 31.71 33.55
CA LEU A 17 7.87 30.52 33.10
C LEU A 17 6.36 30.74 33.01
N ALA A 18 5.77 31.43 34.00
CA ALA A 18 4.36 31.78 33.98
C ALA A 18 4.03 32.75 32.84
N VAL A 19 4.90 33.73 32.58
CA VAL A 19 4.77 34.64 31.44
C VAL A 19 4.90 33.90 30.12
N ALA A 20 5.90 33.01 29.97
CA ALA A 20 6.06 32.19 28.76
C ALA A 20 4.84 31.29 28.53
N PHE A 21 4.29 30.71 29.58
CA PHE A 21 3.09 29.87 29.51
C PHE A 21 1.84 30.68 29.15
N ALA A 22 1.65 31.86 29.75
CA ALA A 22 0.56 32.77 29.41
C ALA A 22 0.67 33.29 27.98
N LEU A 23 1.89 33.57 27.52
CA LEU A 23 2.16 33.97 26.14
C LEU A 23 1.87 32.81 25.18
N GLN A 24 2.26 31.58 25.54
CA GLN A 24 1.98 30.38 24.75
C GLN A 24 0.46 30.14 24.63
N ILE A 25 -0.30 30.28 25.73
CA ILE A 25 -1.76 30.20 25.71
C ILE A 25 -2.36 31.33 24.86
N GLY A 26 -1.85 32.56 25.01
CA GLY A 26 -2.32 33.71 24.23
C GLY A 26 -2.10 33.52 22.73
N ILE A 27 -0.92 33.02 22.33
CA ILE A 27 -0.62 32.68 20.94
C ILE A 27 -1.54 31.56 20.46
N GLN A 28 -1.70 30.49 21.25
CA GLN A 28 -2.54 29.35 20.87
C GLN A 28 -4.03 29.71 20.76
N ALA A 29 -4.53 30.59 21.63
CA ALA A 29 -5.92 31.07 21.60
C ALA A 29 -6.18 32.09 20.48
N SER A 30 -5.12 32.74 19.98
CA SER A 30 -5.20 33.67 18.84
C SER A 30 -5.04 32.97 17.49
N GLN A 31 -4.60 31.70 17.49
CA GLN A 31 -4.62 30.90 16.27
C GLN A 31 -6.08 30.66 15.90
N PRO A 32 -6.50 30.96 14.65
CA PRO A 32 -7.84 30.64 14.21
C PRO A 32 -8.11 29.15 14.46
N PRO A 33 -9.35 28.75 14.84
CA PRO A 33 -9.67 27.35 14.99
C PRO A 33 -9.23 26.67 13.69
N PRO A 34 -8.40 25.61 13.77
CA PRO A 34 -7.84 25.01 12.57
C PRO A 34 -9.03 24.62 11.70
N VAL A 35 -9.19 25.33 10.58
CA VAL A 35 -10.18 24.96 9.58
C VAL A 35 -9.53 23.81 8.86
N ALA A 36 -10.22 22.67 8.82
CA ALA A 36 -9.86 21.51 8.03
C ALA A 36 -9.88 21.87 6.54
N GLN A 37 -8.99 22.74 6.10
CA GLN A 37 -8.67 22.86 4.71
C GLN A 37 -7.82 21.64 4.42
N ALA A 38 -8.17 20.90 3.38
CA ALA A 38 -7.24 20.02 2.68
C ALA A 38 -6.14 20.91 2.07
N GLU A 39 -5.43 21.64 2.94
CA GLU A 39 -4.36 22.55 2.62
C GLU A 39 -3.34 21.67 1.95
N ALA A 40 -3.30 21.82 0.63
CA ALA A 40 -2.77 20.82 -0.28
C ALA A 40 -1.38 20.45 0.20
N LEU A 41 -1.24 19.21 0.71
CA LEU A 41 0.01 18.57 1.14
C LEU A 41 1.14 19.21 0.32
N PRO A 42 2.19 19.86 0.84
CA PRO A 42 3.12 20.56 -0.06
C PRO A 42 3.79 19.59 -1.05
N GLU A 43 4.28 20.08 -2.19
CA GLU A 43 5.11 19.23 -3.06
C GLU A 43 6.31 18.70 -2.26
N PRO A 44 6.66 17.40 -2.39
CA PRO A 44 7.80 16.85 -1.69
C PRO A 44 9.07 17.57 -2.14
N ALA A 45 9.97 17.87 -1.19
CA ALA A 45 11.27 18.41 -1.54
C ALA A 45 12.03 17.41 -2.43
N THR A 46 12.86 17.90 -3.34
CA THR A 46 13.60 17.00 -4.24
C THR A 46 14.54 16.08 -3.44
N PRO A 47 14.76 14.82 -3.89
CA PRO A 47 15.66 13.90 -3.21
C PRO A 47 17.07 14.46 -2.97
N ALA A 48 17.55 15.33 -3.87
CA ALA A 48 18.85 16.00 -3.74
C ALA A 48 18.90 16.96 -2.56
N LEU A 49 17.87 17.80 -2.38
CA LEU A 49 17.78 18.73 -1.25
C LEU A 49 17.64 17.98 0.08
N LEU A 50 16.87 16.89 0.07
CA LEU A 50 16.67 16.06 1.24
C LEU A 50 17.96 15.37 1.70
N ARG A 51 18.74 14.83 0.74
CA ARG A 51 20.08 14.29 1.04
C ARG A 51 20.99 15.35 1.63
N LEU A 52 20.98 16.58 1.12
CA LEU A 52 21.79 17.66 1.70
C LEU A 52 21.35 18.02 3.12
N ALA A 53 20.04 18.08 3.37
CA ALA A 53 19.48 18.38 4.68
C ALA A 53 19.80 17.29 5.73
N THR A 54 19.93 16.04 5.31
CA THR A 54 20.26 14.90 6.19
C THR A 54 21.74 14.52 6.17
N LEU A 55 22.64 15.42 5.74
CA LEU A 55 24.08 15.16 5.69
C LEU A 55 24.45 13.93 4.84
N ASN A 56 23.72 13.75 3.75
CA ASN A 56 23.81 12.65 2.79
C ASN A 56 23.41 11.27 3.35
N GLU A 57 22.53 11.24 4.35
CA GLU A 57 21.88 10.02 4.87
C GLU A 57 20.49 9.81 4.22
N PRO A 58 20.38 8.99 3.15
CA PRO A 58 19.14 8.87 2.40
C PRO A 58 18.06 8.07 3.15
N ILE A 59 18.46 7.07 3.95
CA ILE A 59 17.51 6.26 4.75
C ILE A 59 16.89 7.11 5.86
N ALA A 60 17.68 7.93 6.54
CA ALA A 60 17.17 8.86 7.55
C ALA A 60 16.19 9.88 6.92
N ALA A 61 16.50 10.38 5.72
CA ALA A 61 15.58 11.24 4.98
C ALA A 61 14.26 10.54 4.66
N ALA A 62 14.31 9.31 4.15
CA ALA A 62 13.12 8.51 3.84
C ALA A 62 12.22 8.29 5.08
N GLN A 63 12.83 7.99 6.22
CA GLN A 63 12.11 7.80 7.49
C GLN A 63 11.47 9.10 8.00
N LEU A 64 12.18 10.22 7.94
CA LEU A 64 11.64 11.53 8.33
C LEU A 64 10.45 11.93 7.46
N LEU A 65 10.53 11.70 6.15
CA LEU A 65 9.41 11.99 5.24
C LEU A 65 8.22 11.05 5.48
N THR A 66 8.48 9.78 5.78
CA THR A 66 7.42 8.84 6.16
C THR A 66 6.70 9.32 7.41
N LEU A 67 7.44 9.74 8.45
CA LEU A 67 6.86 10.29 9.68
C LEU A 67 6.10 11.58 9.42
N TYR A 68 6.62 12.45 8.55
CA TYR A 68 5.94 13.68 8.16
C TYR A 68 4.59 13.38 7.50
N LEU A 69 4.56 12.47 6.52
CA LEU A 69 3.34 12.08 5.82
C LEU A 69 2.31 11.47 6.79
N GLN A 70 2.74 10.58 7.68
CA GLN A 70 1.87 10.00 8.71
C GLN A 70 1.33 11.03 9.71
N ALA A 71 2.15 11.99 10.11
CA ALA A 71 1.73 13.05 11.02
C ALA A 71 0.74 14.01 10.34
N PHE A 72 0.93 14.26 9.04
CA PHE A 72 -0.01 15.05 8.24
C PHE A 72 -1.37 14.38 8.13
N ASP A 73 -1.39 13.06 7.95
CA ASP A 73 -2.62 12.26 7.88
C ASP A 73 -3.41 12.20 9.20
N ASN A 74 -2.73 12.37 10.35
CA ASN A 74 -3.33 12.22 11.67
C ASN A 74 -3.21 13.50 12.52
N GLN A 75 -4.02 14.51 12.20
CA GLN A 75 -4.05 15.77 12.95
C GLN A 75 -5.02 15.69 14.14
N PRO A 76 -4.58 16.00 15.38
CA PRO A 76 -5.46 16.03 16.54
C PRO A 76 -6.61 17.03 16.37
N GLY A 77 -7.85 16.55 16.46
CA GLY A 77 -9.06 17.38 16.36
C GLY A 77 -9.61 17.58 14.95
N ILE A 78 -8.88 17.17 13.91
CA ILE A 78 -9.29 17.22 12.50
C ILE A 78 -8.78 15.96 11.80
N SER A 79 -9.58 14.91 11.73
CA SER A 79 -9.27 13.80 10.82
C SER A 79 -9.63 14.26 9.40
N ILE A 80 -8.64 14.66 8.58
CA ILE A 80 -8.88 14.80 7.14
C ILE A 80 -9.21 13.41 6.62
N PRO A 81 -10.41 13.17 6.08
CA PRO A 81 -10.73 11.87 5.52
C PRO A 81 -9.76 11.59 4.37
N PHE A 82 -9.14 10.40 4.31
CA PHE A 82 -8.24 10.03 3.20
C PHE A 82 -8.88 10.26 1.81
N ARG A 83 -10.21 10.19 1.73
CA ARG A 83 -10.98 10.53 0.52
C ARG A 83 -10.85 11.97 0.03
N ASP A 84 -10.34 12.90 0.83
CA ASP A 84 -10.26 14.32 0.50
C ASP A 84 -8.81 14.74 0.17
N LEU A 85 -7.84 13.83 0.28
CA LEU A 85 -6.43 14.07 -0.08
C LEU A 85 -6.19 14.19 -1.60
N ASP A 86 -5.14 14.91 -1.99
CA ASP A 86 -4.65 14.99 -3.37
C ASP A 86 -3.77 13.77 -3.70
N TYR A 87 -4.34 12.77 -4.39
CA TYR A 87 -3.67 11.47 -4.63
C TYR A 87 -2.44 11.55 -5.54
N PRO A 88 -2.46 12.32 -6.66
CA PRO A 88 -1.24 12.63 -7.40
C PRO A 88 -0.10 13.08 -6.49
N ARG A 89 -0.42 13.94 -5.52
CA ARG A 89 0.59 14.44 -4.60
C ARG A 89 1.05 13.41 -3.58
N VAL A 90 0.13 12.60 -3.06
CA VAL A 90 0.49 11.46 -2.21
C VAL A 90 1.43 10.52 -2.98
N ILE A 91 1.19 10.29 -4.28
CA ILE A 91 2.09 9.49 -5.14
C ILE A 91 3.47 10.15 -5.19
N ASP A 92 3.58 11.45 -5.46
CA ASP A 92 4.87 12.15 -5.50
C ASP A 92 5.67 11.97 -4.20
N TRP A 93 5.00 12.02 -3.05
CA TRP A 93 5.60 11.76 -1.75
C TRP A 93 6.10 10.32 -1.61
N LEU A 94 5.26 9.35 -1.96
CA LEU A 94 5.63 7.93 -1.90
C LEU A 94 6.78 7.62 -2.87
N GLU A 95 6.80 8.23 -4.05
CA GLU A 95 7.90 8.15 -5.01
C GLU A 95 9.19 8.75 -4.47
N THR A 96 9.09 9.92 -3.83
CA THR A 96 10.26 10.58 -3.22
C THR A 96 10.85 9.72 -2.11
N ILE A 97 10.00 9.12 -1.26
CA ILE A 97 10.45 8.21 -0.20
C ILE A 97 11.13 6.96 -0.79
N LEU A 98 10.54 6.35 -1.82
CA LEU A 98 11.17 5.20 -2.52
C LEU A 98 12.45 5.58 -3.27
N GLY A 99 12.55 6.80 -3.79
CA GLY A 99 13.77 7.30 -4.44
C GLY A 99 14.92 7.54 -3.45
N LEU A 100 14.61 7.76 -2.18
CA LEU A 100 15.58 7.84 -1.09
C LEU A 100 15.93 6.45 -0.54
N ASP A 101 14.94 5.58 -0.32
CA ASP A 101 15.13 4.20 0.10
C ASP A 101 14.50 3.22 -0.91
N ALA A 102 15.28 2.81 -1.91
CA ALA A 102 14.83 1.91 -2.96
C ALA A 102 14.57 0.46 -2.48
N ILE A 103 15.17 0.08 -1.35
CA ILE A 103 15.00 -1.24 -0.72
C ILE A 103 13.73 -1.24 0.12
N GLY A 104 13.41 -0.12 0.75
CA GLY A 104 12.22 0.13 1.53
C GLY A 104 10.95 -0.27 0.77
N GLN A 105 10.07 -0.99 1.47
CA GLN A 105 8.77 -1.41 0.94
C GLN A 105 7.60 -0.69 1.61
N TYR A 106 7.90 0.17 2.60
CA TYR A 106 6.88 0.83 3.39
C TYR A 106 5.95 1.73 2.54
N PRO A 107 6.42 2.49 1.55
CA PRO A 107 5.53 3.26 0.68
C PRO A 107 4.53 2.40 -0.11
N LEU A 108 4.91 1.17 -0.48
CA LEU A 108 4.02 0.22 -1.17
C LEU A 108 2.98 -0.37 -0.21
N LEU A 109 3.35 -0.59 1.04
CA LEU A 109 2.39 -0.92 2.09
C LEU A 109 1.38 0.22 2.26
N MET A 110 1.83 1.47 2.37
CA MET A 110 0.94 2.62 2.51
C MET A 110 0.00 2.77 1.31
N ALA A 111 0.52 2.68 0.09
CA ALA A 111 -0.30 2.75 -1.11
C ALA A 111 -1.38 1.66 -1.14
N SER A 112 -0.99 0.40 -0.93
CA SER A 112 -1.90 -0.74 -1.06
C SER A 112 -2.84 -0.91 0.13
N GLN A 113 -2.40 -0.64 1.36
CA GLN A 113 -3.17 -0.92 2.58
C GLN A 113 -3.73 0.31 3.28
N LEU A 114 -3.33 1.52 2.94
CA LEU A 114 -3.89 2.74 3.54
C LEU A 114 -4.65 3.54 2.49
N TYR A 115 -3.95 4.03 1.48
CA TYR A 115 -4.53 4.97 0.52
C TYR A 115 -5.46 4.28 -0.49
N ALA A 116 -5.27 3.01 -0.81
CA ALA A 116 -6.21 2.28 -1.66
C ALA A 116 -7.52 1.86 -0.93
N GLN A 117 -7.62 1.99 0.39
CA GLN A 117 -8.82 1.55 1.12
C GLN A 117 -9.99 2.56 1.11
N VAL A 118 -9.84 3.67 0.39
CA VAL A 118 -10.84 4.73 0.29
C VAL A 118 -11.97 4.35 -0.68
N PRO A 119 -13.25 4.62 -0.37
CA PRO A 119 -14.39 4.26 -1.23
C PRO A 119 -14.55 5.22 -2.44
N VAL A 120 -13.46 5.48 -3.17
CA VAL A 120 -13.42 6.33 -4.36
C VAL A 120 -12.63 5.59 -5.44
N GLU A 121 -13.33 5.07 -6.46
CA GLU A 121 -12.75 4.18 -7.47
C GLU A 121 -11.51 4.77 -8.16
N ALA A 122 -11.59 6.03 -8.59
CA ALA A 122 -10.48 6.72 -9.26
C ALA A 122 -9.21 6.75 -8.38
N LYS A 123 -9.37 6.94 -7.08
CA LYS A 123 -8.27 7.01 -6.10
C LYS A 123 -7.67 5.63 -5.83
N GLN A 124 -8.52 4.61 -5.77
CA GLN A 124 -8.08 3.21 -5.69
C GLN A 124 -7.24 2.84 -6.91
N ARG A 125 -7.72 3.16 -8.13
CA ARG A 125 -6.99 2.90 -9.39
C ARG A 125 -5.62 3.56 -9.40
N LEU A 126 -5.53 4.85 -9.04
CA LEU A 126 -4.25 5.56 -8.94
C LEU A 126 -3.22 4.85 -8.03
N MET A 127 -3.67 4.35 -6.87
CA MET A 127 -2.78 3.63 -5.94
C MET A 127 -2.39 2.24 -6.46
N LEU A 128 -3.30 1.54 -7.12
CA LEU A 128 -3.05 0.24 -7.72
C LEU A 128 -2.06 0.37 -8.90
N ASP A 129 -2.24 1.38 -9.74
CA ASP A 129 -1.33 1.70 -10.85
C ASP A 129 0.06 2.08 -10.34
N PHE A 130 0.14 2.88 -9.27
CA PHE A 130 1.41 3.16 -8.59
C PHE A 130 2.09 1.89 -8.10
N VAL A 131 1.37 1.00 -7.38
CA VAL A 131 1.92 -0.27 -6.88
C VAL A 131 2.39 -1.16 -8.04
N HIS A 132 1.63 -1.24 -9.14
CA HIS A 132 1.99 -2.01 -10.32
C HIS A 132 3.24 -1.46 -11.00
N SER A 133 3.32 -0.14 -11.23
CA SER A 133 4.51 0.52 -11.76
C SER A 133 5.75 0.20 -10.92
N LYS A 134 5.67 0.34 -9.59
CA LYS A 134 6.79 0.03 -8.71
C LYS A 134 7.08 -1.47 -8.62
N PHE A 135 6.09 -2.34 -8.82
CA PHE A 135 6.34 -3.78 -8.93
C PHE A 135 7.23 -4.08 -10.14
N LEU A 136 7.02 -3.42 -11.29
CA LEU A 136 7.82 -3.65 -12.49
C LEU A 136 9.31 -3.31 -12.29
N ASP A 137 9.64 -2.39 -11.38
CA ASP A 137 11.03 -2.06 -11.03
C ASP A 137 11.76 -3.20 -10.29
N ASP A 138 11.06 -3.93 -9.41
CA ASP A 138 11.61 -5.06 -8.65
C ASP A 138 10.53 -6.14 -8.36
N PRO A 139 10.20 -6.96 -9.37
CA PRO A 139 9.13 -7.94 -9.26
C PRO A 139 9.36 -8.96 -8.13
N GLN A 140 10.62 -9.35 -7.91
CA GLN A 140 10.97 -10.41 -6.97
C GLN A 140 10.77 -9.99 -5.52
N ARG A 141 10.92 -8.70 -5.20
CA ARG A 141 10.71 -8.21 -3.84
C ARG A 141 9.32 -7.64 -3.61
N ARG A 142 8.68 -7.11 -4.66
CA ARG A 142 7.45 -6.31 -4.56
C ARG A 142 6.18 -7.09 -4.93
N TRP A 143 6.29 -8.36 -5.35
CA TRP A 143 5.14 -9.20 -5.72
C TRP A 143 4.01 -9.21 -4.68
N ARG A 144 4.34 -9.14 -3.38
CA ARG A 144 3.33 -9.19 -2.30
C ARG A 144 2.35 -8.01 -2.35
N TRP A 145 2.83 -6.85 -2.79
CA TRP A 145 2.02 -5.63 -2.89
C TRP A 145 1.14 -5.69 -4.14
N LEU A 146 1.67 -6.22 -5.25
CA LEU A 146 0.87 -6.47 -6.43
C LEU A 146 -0.19 -7.57 -6.20
N ALA A 147 0.14 -8.59 -5.39
CA ALA A 147 -0.83 -9.62 -5.01
C ALA A 147 -1.99 -9.01 -4.19
N HIS A 148 -1.67 -8.10 -3.26
CA HIS A 148 -2.71 -7.35 -2.55
C HIS A 148 -3.53 -6.48 -3.50
N ALA A 149 -2.88 -5.78 -4.43
CA ALA A 149 -3.55 -4.97 -5.46
C ALA A 149 -4.50 -5.80 -6.33
N ALA A 150 -4.13 -7.04 -6.71
CA ALA A 150 -5.01 -7.95 -7.46
C ALA A 150 -6.27 -8.32 -6.67
N ILE A 151 -6.13 -8.61 -5.37
CA ILE A 151 -7.27 -8.89 -4.48
C ILE A 151 -8.17 -7.65 -4.36
N MET A 152 -7.58 -6.46 -4.24
CA MET A 152 -8.32 -5.20 -4.20
C MET A 152 -9.06 -4.91 -5.50
N ALA A 153 -8.41 -5.11 -6.66
CA ALA A 153 -9.03 -4.94 -7.96
C ALA A 153 -10.27 -5.83 -8.09
N LYS A 154 -10.16 -7.11 -7.70
CA LYS A 154 -11.26 -8.06 -7.72
C LYS A 154 -12.41 -7.68 -6.78
N HIS A 155 -12.13 -7.38 -5.51
CA HIS A 155 -13.19 -7.27 -4.49
C HIS A 155 -13.70 -5.85 -4.23
N ARG A 156 -12.87 -4.83 -4.45
CA ARG A 156 -13.23 -3.42 -4.21
C ARG A 156 -13.60 -2.72 -5.51
N LEU A 157 -12.73 -2.79 -6.51
CA LEU A 157 -12.99 -2.20 -7.84
C LEU A 157 -13.98 -3.04 -8.65
N LYS A 158 -14.12 -4.34 -8.34
CA LYS A 158 -14.89 -5.32 -9.14
C LYS A 158 -14.37 -5.40 -10.58
N ASP A 159 -13.08 -5.17 -10.76
CA ASP A 159 -12.38 -5.20 -12.04
C ASP A 159 -11.57 -6.50 -12.13
N ASN A 160 -12.24 -7.56 -12.58
CA ASN A 160 -11.63 -8.89 -12.68
C ASN A 160 -10.53 -8.94 -13.75
N ALA A 161 -10.66 -8.13 -14.82
CA ALA A 161 -9.65 -8.05 -15.87
C ALA A 161 -8.34 -7.47 -15.32
N LEU A 162 -8.42 -6.38 -14.56
CA LEU A 162 -7.26 -5.80 -13.89
C LEU A 162 -6.64 -6.76 -12.85
N ALA A 163 -7.49 -7.45 -12.08
CA ALA A 163 -7.03 -8.46 -11.13
C ALA A 163 -6.26 -9.60 -11.82
N LEU A 164 -6.78 -10.09 -12.96
CA LEU A 164 -6.13 -11.12 -13.76
C LEU A 164 -4.79 -10.63 -14.32
N GLN A 165 -4.75 -9.42 -14.88
CA GLN A 165 -3.52 -8.81 -15.39
C GLN A 165 -2.42 -8.79 -14.33
N TYR A 166 -2.73 -8.33 -13.11
CA TYR A 166 -1.76 -8.31 -12.02
C TYR A 166 -1.31 -9.72 -11.61
N ALA A 167 -2.21 -10.69 -11.57
CA ALA A 167 -1.87 -12.08 -11.26
C ALA A 167 -0.97 -12.72 -12.34
N GLU A 168 -1.21 -12.42 -13.61
CA GLU A 168 -0.37 -12.85 -14.72
C GLU A 168 1.02 -12.22 -14.67
N ASP A 169 1.11 -10.93 -14.35
CA ASP A 169 2.38 -10.23 -14.22
C ASP A 169 3.21 -10.78 -13.06
N ILE A 170 2.59 -11.15 -11.93
CA ILE A 170 3.28 -11.87 -10.84
C ILE A 170 3.82 -13.21 -11.34
N ALA A 171 2.98 -14.02 -11.98
CA ALA A 171 3.38 -15.33 -12.48
C ALA A 171 4.52 -15.26 -13.52
N ARG A 172 4.54 -14.21 -14.34
CA ARG A 172 5.52 -14.00 -15.42
C ARG A 172 6.82 -13.38 -14.93
N LEU A 173 6.72 -12.34 -14.10
CA LEU A 173 7.86 -11.47 -13.76
C LEU A 173 8.48 -11.78 -12.40
N ALA A 174 7.77 -12.50 -11.52
CA ALA A 174 8.25 -12.89 -10.21
C ALA A 174 8.32 -14.43 -10.04
N PRO A 175 9.17 -15.16 -10.79
CA PRO A 175 9.34 -16.61 -10.63
C PRO A 175 9.79 -17.03 -9.21
N GLY A 176 10.42 -16.14 -8.44
CA GLY A 176 10.79 -16.38 -7.04
C GLY A 176 9.63 -16.23 -6.05
N ALA A 177 8.44 -15.81 -6.50
CA ALA A 177 7.27 -15.73 -5.65
C ALA A 177 6.76 -17.15 -5.28
N PRO A 178 6.15 -17.31 -4.08
CA PRO A 178 5.55 -18.57 -3.66
C PRO A 178 4.54 -19.12 -4.67
N SER A 179 4.33 -20.44 -4.68
CA SER A 179 3.43 -21.12 -5.62
C SER A 179 2.04 -20.50 -5.65
N TRP A 180 1.45 -20.24 -4.48
CA TRP A 180 0.13 -19.61 -4.37
C TRP A 180 0.02 -18.28 -5.13
N ALA A 181 1.08 -17.46 -5.10
CA ALA A 181 1.09 -16.14 -5.74
C ALA A 181 1.17 -16.27 -7.27
N ARG A 182 1.97 -17.23 -7.76
CA ARG A 182 2.08 -17.57 -9.19
C ARG A 182 0.82 -18.26 -9.73
N GLN A 183 0.13 -19.02 -8.89
CA GLN A 183 -1.09 -19.75 -9.24
C GLN A 183 -2.37 -18.92 -9.13
N MET A 184 -2.32 -17.74 -8.51
CA MET A 184 -3.47 -16.87 -8.26
C MET A 184 -4.34 -16.61 -9.51
N ARG A 185 -3.72 -16.50 -10.69
CA ARG A 185 -4.43 -16.32 -11.98
C ARG A 185 -5.44 -17.42 -12.29
N ILE A 186 -5.17 -18.66 -11.86
CA ILE A 186 -6.05 -19.82 -12.11
C ILE A 186 -7.39 -19.61 -11.40
N PHE A 187 -7.35 -19.19 -10.13
CA PHE A 187 -8.55 -18.94 -9.33
C PHE A 187 -9.32 -17.70 -9.81
N ILE A 188 -8.62 -16.67 -10.29
CA ILE A 188 -9.29 -15.49 -10.86
C ILE A 188 -10.02 -15.85 -12.16
N LEU A 189 -9.40 -16.64 -13.05
CA LEU A 189 -10.05 -17.13 -14.27
C LEU A 189 -11.29 -17.98 -13.97
N GLU A 190 -11.18 -18.85 -12.97
CA GLU A 190 -12.32 -19.66 -12.53
C GLU A 190 -13.48 -18.78 -12.05
N ASP A 191 -13.21 -17.77 -11.24
CA ASP A 191 -14.24 -16.84 -10.75
C ASP A 191 -14.82 -15.94 -11.86
N MET A 192 -14.09 -15.76 -12.96
CA MET A 192 -14.57 -15.08 -14.17
C MET A 192 -15.46 -15.99 -15.04
N GLY A 193 -15.51 -17.30 -14.76
CA GLY A 193 -16.19 -18.29 -15.60
C GLY A 193 -15.36 -18.78 -16.79
N GLU A 194 -14.09 -18.40 -16.87
CA GLU A 194 -13.14 -18.81 -17.92
C GLU A 194 -12.55 -20.20 -17.61
N LEU A 195 -13.44 -21.19 -17.49
CA LEU A 195 -13.13 -22.54 -17.01
C LEU A 195 -12.16 -23.28 -17.92
N GLU A 196 -12.23 -23.07 -19.23
CA GLU A 196 -11.33 -23.71 -20.20
C GLU A 196 -9.88 -23.23 -19.99
N SER A 197 -9.70 -21.92 -19.86
CA SER A 197 -8.40 -21.31 -19.57
C SER A 197 -7.83 -21.79 -18.23
N ALA A 198 -8.68 -21.84 -17.20
CA ALA A 198 -8.30 -22.36 -15.89
C ALA A 198 -7.88 -23.84 -15.97
N THR A 199 -8.62 -24.68 -16.70
CA THR A 199 -8.33 -26.10 -16.93
C THR A 199 -7.00 -26.30 -17.64
N ILE A 200 -6.71 -25.51 -18.68
CA ILE A 200 -5.45 -25.58 -19.43
C ILE A 200 -4.27 -25.22 -18.52
N LEU A 201 -4.36 -24.11 -17.78
CA LEU A 201 -3.30 -23.67 -16.88
C LEU A 201 -3.04 -24.67 -15.76
N LEU A 202 -4.10 -25.20 -15.15
CA LEU A 202 -4.03 -26.16 -14.06
C LEU A 202 -3.47 -27.52 -14.53
N GLY A 203 -3.90 -28.00 -15.70
CA GLY A 203 -3.36 -29.21 -16.32
C GLY A 203 -1.88 -29.07 -16.71
N GLY A 204 -1.50 -27.92 -17.28
CA GLY A 204 -0.10 -27.61 -17.59
C GLY A 204 0.79 -27.58 -16.34
N LEU A 205 0.31 -26.95 -15.25
CA LEU A 205 1.02 -26.88 -13.97
C LEU A 205 1.24 -28.27 -13.34
N LEU A 206 0.25 -29.16 -13.43
CA LEU A 206 0.38 -30.53 -12.94
C LEU A 206 1.33 -31.37 -13.82
N ALA A 207 1.38 -31.10 -15.13
CA ALA A 207 2.24 -31.82 -16.07
C ALA A 207 3.72 -31.39 -16.00
N THR A 208 4.01 -30.12 -15.70
CA THR A 208 5.39 -29.62 -15.62
C THR A 208 6.15 -30.12 -14.38
N GLY A 209 5.44 -30.62 -13.36
CA GLY A 209 6.05 -31.09 -12.12
C GLY A 209 6.62 -29.96 -11.25
N GLU A 210 6.26 -28.70 -11.53
CA GLU A 210 6.66 -27.54 -10.70
C GLU A 210 6.11 -27.62 -9.27
N VAL A 211 5.02 -28.37 -9.09
CA VAL A 211 4.41 -28.63 -7.79
C VAL A 211 4.97 -29.93 -7.24
N SER A 212 5.72 -29.85 -6.15
CA SER A 212 6.37 -31.01 -5.54
C SER A 212 5.64 -31.55 -4.30
N ASP A 213 4.80 -30.76 -3.64
CA ASP A 213 4.07 -31.20 -2.44
C ASP A 213 2.90 -32.13 -2.84
N PRO A 214 2.88 -33.39 -2.38
CA PRO A 214 1.78 -34.32 -2.67
C PRO A 214 0.39 -33.79 -2.28
N ARG A 215 0.28 -32.98 -1.23
CA ARG A 215 -1.00 -32.39 -0.80
C ARG A 215 -1.47 -31.32 -1.78
N GLU A 216 -0.55 -30.49 -2.27
CA GLU A 216 -0.83 -29.46 -3.27
C GLU A 216 -1.24 -30.11 -4.60
N ILE A 217 -0.53 -31.17 -5.03
CA ILE A 217 -0.89 -31.95 -6.22
C ILE A 217 -2.32 -32.51 -6.08
N HIS A 218 -2.64 -33.11 -4.93
CA HIS A 218 -3.97 -33.67 -4.70
C HIS A 218 -5.07 -32.60 -4.75
N PHE A 219 -4.84 -31.47 -4.07
CA PHE A 219 -5.77 -30.33 -4.09
C PHE A 219 -6.01 -29.80 -5.51
N LEU A 220 -4.93 -29.55 -6.27
CA LEU A 220 -5.01 -29.04 -7.64
C LEU A 220 -5.66 -30.06 -8.60
N THR A 221 -5.40 -31.35 -8.41
CA THR A 221 -6.04 -32.42 -9.19
C THR A 221 -7.55 -32.47 -8.92
N GLN A 222 -7.96 -32.46 -7.65
CA GLN A 222 -9.36 -32.43 -7.27
C GLN A 222 -10.07 -31.18 -7.84
N ARG A 223 -9.38 -30.04 -7.84
CA ARG A 223 -9.91 -28.80 -8.43
C ARG A 223 -10.10 -28.91 -9.94
N LEU A 224 -9.14 -29.52 -10.66
CA LEU A 224 -9.25 -29.77 -12.10
C LEU A 224 -10.45 -30.64 -12.45
N GLU A 225 -10.71 -31.68 -11.66
CA GLU A 225 -11.87 -32.56 -11.84
C GLU A 225 -13.19 -31.82 -11.60
N GLN A 226 -13.26 -30.95 -10.58
CA GLN A 226 -14.43 -30.13 -10.31
C GLN A 226 -14.75 -29.18 -11.47
N ILE A 227 -13.75 -28.49 -12.01
CA ILE A 227 -13.91 -27.57 -13.14
C ILE A 227 -14.43 -28.32 -14.37
N LYS A 228 -13.81 -29.46 -14.73
CA LYS A 228 -14.27 -30.32 -15.84
C LYS A 228 -15.67 -30.87 -15.62
N GLY A 229 -16.05 -31.14 -14.37
CA GLY A 229 -17.40 -31.55 -14.00
C GLY A 229 -18.43 -30.44 -14.21
N ALA A 230 -18.09 -29.21 -13.81
CA ALA A 230 -18.91 -28.01 -14.00
C ALA A 230 -19.10 -27.67 -15.50
N GLU A 231 -18.03 -27.74 -16.30
CA GLU A 231 -18.11 -27.56 -17.77
C GLU A 231 -19.08 -28.55 -18.42
N LYS A 232 -19.05 -29.83 -18.01
CA LYS A 232 -19.96 -30.87 -18.56
C LYS A 232 -21.42 -30.71 -18.13
N SER A 233 -21.68 -30.02 -17.03
CA SER A 233 -23.02 -29.83 -16.47
C SER A 233 -23.64 -28.47 -16.84
N ALA A 234 -22.86 -27.50 -17.30
CA ALA A 234 -23.35 -26.33 -18.01
C ALA A 234 -23.84 -26.76 -19.42
N PRO A 235 -25.14 -26.65 -19.74
CA PRO A 235 -25.62 -27.08 -21.04
C PRO A 235 -25.02 -26.21 -22.13
N VAL A 236 -24.60 -26.84 -23.22
CA VAL A 236 -24.22 -26.20 -24.48
C VAL A 236 -25.33 -25.23 -24.88
N SER A 237 -25.14 -23.94 -24.60
CA SER A 237 -25.96 -22.88 -25.20
C SER A 237 -25.56 -22.81 -26.66
N LYS A 238 -26.28 -23.59 -27.47
CA LYS A 238 -26.21 -23.51 -28.93
C LYS A 238 -26.68 -22.11 -29.34
N ASN A 239 -25.77 -21.33 -29.91
CA ASN A 239 -26.10 -20.38 -30.96
C ASN A 239 -25.55 -20.92 -32.27
#